data_AF-A0A428U1R8-F1
#
_entry.id   AF-A0A428U1R8-F1
#
_cell.length_a   1.000
_cell.length_b   1.000
_cell.length_c   1.000
_cell.angle_alpha   90.00
_cell.angle_beta   90.00
_cell.angle_gamma   90.00
#
_symmetry.space_group_name_H-M   'P 1'
#
loop_
_entity.id
_entity.type
_entity.pdbx_description
1 polymer ?
#
loop_
_entity_poly.entity_id
_entity_poly.type
_entity_poly.pdbx_seq_one_letter_code
_entity_poly.pdbx_strand_id
1 'polypeptide(L)'
;MGDPSYHAIIFYNGDSAAPSSLDNFTNTDNMGQASSTFRVRPSMYNWTEEADSSRGALRGLRARFSVVSIKANRQALQIIHDTFLDMVQESMTTIDDLVTSLAFVPITERFLTVSGKNGGDPMAVDPSQAPYIQAEQTLLWSSSVDDEKIVQFLSDFNANVTDQLSGLDNVLSPYLYLNYADDTQAVFAGYPAANTDRLKKIRASYDPEMTFTDLMPGGWKVEDSVKRTRYGKQ
;
A
#
# COMPACT_ATOMS: atom_id res chain seq x y z
N MET A 1 -14.12 13.80 14.16
CA MET A 1 -12.97 13.59 13.25
C MET A 1 -12.45 14.96 12.83
N GLY A 2 -11.15 15.15 12.70
CA GLY A 2 -10.58 16.43 12.23
C GLY A 2 -10.68 16.56 10.71
N ASP A 3 -10.42 17.76 10.19
CA ASP A 3 -10.32 17.99 8.75
C ASP A 3 -9.19 17.12 8.14
N PRO A 4 -9.36 16.60 6.91
CA PRO A 4 -8.31 15.85 6.24
C PRO A 4 -7.07 16.72 6.04
N SER A 5 -5.89 16.11 6.19
CA SER A 5 -4.61 16.73 5.90
C SER A 5 -3.88 15.96 4.81
N TYR A 6 -3.19 16.67 3.94
CA TYR A 6 -2.50 16.10 2.79
C TYR A 6 -1.00 16.20 3.00
N HIS A 7 -0.31 15.07 2.78
CA HIS A 7 1.12 14.93 3.00
C HIS A 7 1.76 14.33 1.76
N ALA A 8 3.00 14.75 1.47
CA ALA A 8 3.83 14.15 0.44
C ALA A 8 5.20 13.79 1.03
N ILE A 9 5.63 12.54 0.84
CA ILE A 9 6.99 12.11 1.14
C ILE A 9 7.77 12.16 -0.17
N ILE A 10 8.75 13.06 -0.24
CA ILE A 10 9.47 13.35 -1.48
C ILE A 10 10.95 13.05 -1.30
N PHE A 11 11.52 12.34 -2.26
CA PHE A 11 12.95 12.05 -2.32
C PHE A 11 13.54 12.59 -3.61
N TYR A 12 14.72 13.19 -3.52
CA TYR A 12 15.50 13.64 -4.65
C TYR A 12 16.92 13.11 -4.53
N ASN A 13 17.43 12.49 -5.58
CA ASN A 13 18.80 12.02 -5.64
C ASN A 13 19.71 13.15 -6.12
N GLY A 14 20.08 14.05 -5.19
CA GLY A 14 21.01 15.14 -5.44
C GLY A 14 20.98 16.18 -4.32
N ASP A 15 21.83 17.19 -4.44
CA ASP A 15 22.10 18.14 -3.36
C ASP A 15 21.30 19.45 -3.49
N SER A 16 20.09 19.37 -4.04
CA SER A 16 19.18 20.53 -4.17
C SER A 16 17.97 20.37 -3.25
N ALA A 17 17.68 21.43 -2.49
CA ALA A 17 16.44 21.56 -1.72
C ALA A 17 15.27 22.14 -2.54
N ALA A 18 15.50 22.51 -3.80
CA ALA A 18 14.48 23.00 -4.72
C ALA A 18 14.76 22.52 -6.16
N PRO A 19 14.79 21.20 -6.41
CA PRO A 19 15.01 20.68 -7.75
C PRO A 19 13.79 20.95 -8.63
N SER A 20 14.02 21.39 -9.87
CA SER A 20 12.94 21.76 -10.81
C SER A 20 11.98 20.61 -11.11
N SER A 21 12.42 19.36 -10.99
CA SER A 21 11.57 18.17 -11.15
C SER A 21 10.50 18.02 -10.05
N LEU A 22 10.65 18.72 -8.93
CA LEU A 22 9.72 18.71 -7.80
C LEU A 22 8.97 20.03 -7.63
N ASP A 23 9.06 20.96 -8.60
CA ASP A 23 8.48 22.30 -8.48
C ASP A 23 6.97 22.26 -8.16
N ASN A 24 6.23 21.30 -8.73
CA ASN A 24 4.81 21.11 -8.43
C ASN A 24 4.50 20.82 -6.95
N PHE A 25 5.47 20.31 -6.18
CA PHE A 25 5.33 20.00 -4.77
C PHE A 25 6.04 21.00 -3.85
N THR A 26 7.05 21.73 -4.35
CA THR A 26 7.86 22.66 -3.56
C THR A 26 7.50 24.13 -3.78
N ASN A 27 6.81 24.45 -4.89
CA ASN A 27 6.39 25.80 -5.23
C ASN A 27 5.06 26.14 -4.52
N THR A 28 4.98 27.35 -3.96
CA THR A 28 3.81 27.87 -3.26
C THR A 28 2.60 28.11 -4.15
N ASP A 29 2.80 28.22 -5.47
CA ASP A 29 1.75 28.63 -6.42
C ASP A 29 0.84 27.49 -6.89
N ASN A 30 1.31 26.23 -6.82
CA ASN A 30 0.57 25.06 -7.33
C ASN A 30 -0.17 24.31 -6.21
N MET A 31 0.54 24.05 -5.10
CA MET A 31 0.05 23.40 -3.89
C MET A 31 0.74 24.04 -2.69
N GLY A 32 0.22 25.20 -2.23
CA GLY A 32 0.79 25.93 -1.10
C GLY A 32 1.00 25.02 0.11
N GLN A 33 2.24 24.62 0.35
CA GLN A 33 2.60 23.74 1.47
C GLN A 33 2.43 24.51 2.79
N ALA A 34 1.61 23.99 3.70
CA ALA A 34 1.47 24.59 5.04
C ALA A 34 2.77 24.52 5.84
N SER A 35 3.57 23.48 5.60
CA SER A 35 4.92 23.31 6.13
C SER A 35 5.73 22.39 5.23
N SER A 36 7.07 22.48 5.29
CA SER A 36 7.95 21.55 4.60
C SER A 36 9.22 21.28 5.39
N THR A 37 9.63 20.02 5.38
CA THR A 37 10.92 19.57 5.94
C THR A 37 11.87 19.10 4.83
N PHE A 38 11.53 19.36 3.56
CA PHE A 38 12.32 18.94 2.40
C PHE A 38 13.66 19.69 2.40
N ARG A 39 14.74 18.94 2.57
CA ARG A 39 16.11 19.43 2.63
C ARG A 39 17.08 18.32 2.26
N VAL A 40 18.29 18.71 1.88
CA VAL A 40 19.40 17.78 1.68
C VAL A 40 19.73 17.08 3.00
N ARG A 41 19.80 15.74 2.97
CA ARG A 41 20.25 14.92 4.10
C ARG A 41 21.52 14.18 3.68
N PRO A 42 22.58 14.16 4.53
CA PRO A 42 23.85 13.54 4.16
C PRO A 42 23.77 12.03 3.94
N SER A 43 22.77 11.36 4.53
CA SER A 43 22.63 9.92 4.45
C SER A 43 21.21 9.46 4.79
N MET A 44 20.91 8.19 4.47
CA MET A 44 19.70 7.51 4.94
C MET A 44 19.66 7.36 6.47
N TYR A 45 20.81 7.35 7.15
CA TYR A 45 20.85 7.33 8.62
C TYR A 45 20.18 8.57 9.21
N ASN A 46 20.53 9.77 8.71
CA ASN A 46 19.93 11.02 9.20
C ASN A 46 18.43 11.07 8.94
N TRP A 47 17.98 10.59 7.78
CA TRP A 47 16.55 10.50 7.49
C TRP A 47 15.83 9.53 8.43
N THR A 48 16.46 8.38 8.72
CA THR A 48 15.89 7.36 9.60
C THR A 48 15.76 7.87 11.03
N GLU A 49 16.81 8.48 11.60
CA GLU A 49 16.78 9.06 12.95
C GLU A 49 15.63 10.08 13.12
N GLU A 50 15.43 10.94 12.11
CA GLU A 50 14.33 11.91 12.12
C GLU A 50 12.97 11.24 12.04
N ALA A 51 12.80 10.30 11.09
CA ALA A 51 11.53 9.62 10.86
C ALA A 51 11.13 8.73 12.06
N ASP A 52 12.10 8.09 12.70
CA ASP A 52 11.85 7.11 13.77
C ASP A 52 11.27 7.76 15.03
N SER A 53 11.65 9.00 15.32
CA SER A 53 11.15 9.75 16.48
C SER A 53 9.62 9.86 16.53
N SER A 54 8.96 9.83 15.37
CA SER A 54 7.49 9.91 15.26
C SER A 54 6.79 8.56 15.46
N ARG A 55 7.51 7.43 15.42
CA ARG A 55 6.91 6.09 15.50
C ARG A 55 6.49 5.69 16.91
N GLY A 56 7.07 6.32 17.94
CA GLY A 56 6.75 6.00 19.33
C GLY A 56 5.26 6.12 19.66
N ALA A 57 4.56 7.07 19.02
CA ALA A 57 3.12 7.31 19.23
C ALA A 57 2.22 6.19 18.65
N LEU A 58 2.73 5.40 17.69
CA LEU A 58 1.97 4.30 17.07
C LEU A 58 2.17 2.97 17.80
N ARG A 59 3.08 2.92 18.78
CA ARG A 59 3.44 1.70 19.47
C ARG A 59 2.27 1.17 20.29
N GLY A 60 1.95 -0.11 20.11
CA GLY A 60 0.87 -0.78 20.84
C GLY A 60 -0.51 -0.63 20.20
N LEU A 61 -0.64 0.21 19.18
CA LEU A 61 -1.83 0.20 18.35
C LEU A 61 -1.92 -1.07 17.52
N ARG A 62 -3.15 -1.46 17.24
CA ARG A 62 -3.52 -2.47 16.26
C ARG A 62 -3.37 -1.82 14.88
N ALA A 63 -3.01 -2.60 13.85
CA ALA A 63 -2.79 -2.08 12.51
C ALA A 63 -3.35 -3.03 11.44
N ARG A 64 -3.95 -2.45 10.40
CA ARG A 64 -4.42 -3.14 9.20
C ARG A 64 -4.12 -2.30 7.97
N PHE A 65 -3.75 -3.00 6.91
CA PHE A 65 -3.39 -2.43 5.62
C PHE A 65 -4.25 -3.09 4.56
N SER A 66 -4.61 -2.33 3.53
CA SER A 66 -5.30 -2.81 2.35
C SER A 66 -4.82 -2.00 1.15
N VAL A 67 -4.97 -2.53 -0.05
CA VAL A 67 -4.53 -1.82 -1.26
C VAL A 67 -5.43 -2.06 -2.46
N VAL A 68 -5.71 -1.01 -3.21
CA VAL A 68 -6.28 -1.08 -4.56
C VAL A 68 -5.21 -0.61 -5.54
N SER A 69 -4.97 -1.39 -6.59
CA SER A 69 -3.99 -1.03 -7.60
C SER A 69 -4.65 -0.54 -8.88
N ILE A 70 -4.19 0.60 -9.37
CA ILE A 70 -4.66 1.20 -10.60
C ILE A 70 -3.48 1.58 -11.49
N LYS A 71 -3.73 1.73 -12.78
CA LYS A 71 -2.89 2.55 -13.66
C LYS A 71 -3.20 4.02 -13.40
N ALA A 72 -2.21 4.88 -13.58
CA ALA A 72 -2.36 6.30 -13.30
C ALA A 72 -3.50 6.91 -14.13
N ASN A 73 -4.56 7.31 -13.44
CA ASN A 73 -5.74 7.91 -14.03
C ASN A 73 -6.32 8.93 -13.04
N ARG A 74 -6.50 10.18 -13.49
CA ARG A 74 -6.98 11.28 -12.63
C ARG A 74 -8.37 11.03 -12.06
N GLN A 75 -9.30 10.52 -12.87
CA GLN A 75 -10.67 10.25 -12.44
C GLN A 75 -10.69 9.11 -11.42
N ALA A 76 -9.87 8.08 -11.63
CA ALA A 76 -9.75 6.98 -10.69
C ALA A 76 -9.21 7.43 -9.32
N LEU A 77 -8.18 8.28 -9.32
CA LEU A 77 -7.64 8.87 -8.09
C LEU A 77 -8.71 9.66 -7.33
N GLN A 78 -9.50 10.47 -8.04
CA GLN A 78 -10.58 11.26 -7.44
C GLN A 78 -11.66 10.35 -6.82
N ILE A 79 -12.08 9.30 -7.53
CA ILE A 79 -13.07 8.33 -7.03
C ILE A 79 -12.59 7.67 -5.74
N ILE A 80 -11.35 7.14 -5.73
CA ILE A 80 -10.77 6.48 -4.56
C ILE A 80 -10.66 7.46 -3.39
N HIS A 81 -10.18 8.67 -3.67
CA HIS A 81 -10.02 9.74 -2.68
C HIS A 81 -11.35 10.12 -2.02
N ASP A 82 -12.34 10.51 -2.81
CA ASP A 82 -13.63 11.01 -2.30
C ASP A 82 -14.37 9.90 -1.57
N THR A 83 -14.42 8.70 -2.16
CA THR A 83 -15.06 7.54 -1.52
C THR A 83 -14.42 7.23 -0.17
N PHE A 84 -13.09 7.32 -0.05
CA PHE A 84 -12.41 7.05 1.21
C PHE A 84 -12.78 8.08 2.27
N LEU A 85 -12.70 9.37 1.94
CA LEU A 85 -13.04 10.44 2.89
C LEU A 85 -14.50 10.38 3.33
N ASP A 86 -15.42 10.17 2.38
CA ASP A 86 -16.86 10.07 2.66
C ASP A 86 -17.14 8.88 3.58
N MET A 87 -16.65 7.68 3.23
CA MET A 87 -16.90 6.48 4.05
C MET A 87 -16.27 6.59 5.44
N VAL A 88 -15.08 7.19 5.56
CA VAL A 88 -14.43 7.44 6.86
C VAL A 88 -15.31 8.36 7.71
N GLN A 89 -15.79 9.47 7.15
CA GLN A 89 -16.63 10.43 7.85
C GLN A 89 -17.99 9.85 8.25
N GLU A 90 -18.55 8.94 7.44
CA GLU A 90 -19.83 8.30 7.71
C GLU A 90 -19.75 7.21 8.78
N SER A 91 -18.68 6.40 8.78
CA SER A 91 -18.67 5.12 9.51
C SER A 91 -17.60 5.01 10.60
N MET A 92 -16.53 5.82 10.57
CA MET A 92 -15.35 5.60 11.41
C MET A 92 -15.17 6.62 12.54
N THR A 93 -16.10 7.57 12.68
CA THR A 93 -15.99 8.70 13.62
C THR A 93 -16.09 8.32 15.11
N THR A 94 -16.53 7.11 15.42
CA THR A 94 -16.73 6.61 16.80
C THR A 94 -15.61 5.70 17.29
N ILE A 95 -14.56 5.46 16.50
CA ILE A 95 -13.46 4.57 16.88
C ILE A 95 -12.43 5.37 17.66
N ASP A 96 -12.13 4.91 18.87
CA ASP A 96 -11.15 5.54 19.75
C ASP A 96 -9.72 5.36 19.20
N ASP A 97 -8.91 6.43 19.32
CA ASP A 97 -7.52 6.48 18.86
C ASP A 97 -7.32 6.06 17.39
N LEU A 98 -8.32 6.28 16.54
CA LEU A 98 -8.22 5.96 15.12
C LEU A 98 -7.21 6.88 14.43
N VAL A 99 -6.17 6.26 13.86
CA VAL A 99 -5.28 6.88 12.88
C VAL A 99 -5.54 6.20 11.55
N THR A 100 -5.99 6.97 10.55
CA THR A 100 -6.25 6.41 9.21
C THR A 100 -5.68 7.31 8.12
N SER A 101 -5.18 6.69 7.05
CA SER A 101 -4.66 7.39 5.89
C SER A 101 -4.88 6.62 4.60
N LEU A 102 -5.03 7.36 3.51
CA LEU A 102 -4.99 6.85 2.13
C LEU A 102 -3.72 7.36 1.45
N ALA A 103 -2.80 6.46 1.14
CA ALA A 103 -1.54 6.79 0.46
C ALA A 103 -1.61 6.37 -1.01
N PHE A 104 -1.31 7.30 -1.91
CA PHE A 104 -1.13 7.00 -3.33
C PHE A 104 0.36 6.80 -3.62
N VAL A 105 0.79 5.55 -3.77
CA VAL A 105 2.19 5.19 -3.98
C VAL A 105 2.44 4.89 -5.46
N PRO A 106 3.07 5.81 -6.22
CA PRO A 106 3.34 5.60 -7.63
C PRO A 106 4.49 4.61 -7.85
N ILE A 107 4.29 3.67 -8.78
CA ILE A 107 5.30 2.75 -9.28
C ILE A 107 5.59 3.11 -10.74
N THR A 108 6.78 3.65 -10.99
CA THR A 108 7.16 4.19 -12.30
C THR A 108 7.62 3.12 -13.28
N GLU A 109 7.54 3.40 -14.57
CA GLU A 109 8.11 2.54 -15.63
C GLU A 109 9.59 2.23 -15.35
N ARG A 110 10.36 3.24 -14.91
CA ARG A 110 11.78 3.07 -14.61
C ARG A 110 12.02 2.09 -13.46
N PHE A 111 11.18 2.15 -12.41
CA PHE A 111 11.26 1.23 -11.28
C PHE A 111 11.10 -0.22 -11.74
N LEU A 112 10.07 -0.48 -12.55
CA LEU A 112 9.76 -1.81 -13.10
C LEU A 112 10.80 -2.28 -14.12
N THR A 113 11.27 -1.39 -15.00
CA THR A 113 12.30 -1.71 -15.99
C THR A 113 13.61 -2.14 -15.33
N VAL A 114 13.97 -1.49 -14.21
CA VAL A 114 15.19 -1.84 -13.47
C VAL A 114 15.01 -3.15 -12.69
N SER A 115 13.83 -3.44 -12.13
CA SER A 115 13.57 -4.72 -11.44
C SER A 115 13.73 -5.92 -12.38
N GLY A 116 13.46 -5.73 -13.68
CA GLY A 116 13.68 -6.74 -14.73
C GLY A 116 15.13 -7.14 -15.01
N LYS A 117 16.14 -6.33 -14.63
CA LYS A 117 17.51 -6.51 -15.13
C LYS A 117 18.26 -7.74 -14.60
N ASN A 118 17.94 -8.20 -13.40
CA ASN A 118 18.66 -9.27 -12.70
C ASN A 118 17.81 -10.54 -12.54
N GLY A 119 17.18 -10.98 -13.62
CA GLY A 119 16.31 -12.17 -13.63
C GLY A 119 14.83 -11.90 -13.35
N GLY A 120 14.47 -10.63 -13.13
CA GLY A 120 13.11 -10.17 -12.90
C GLY A 120 12.55 -10.49 -11.51
N ASP A 121 11.35 -9.98 -11.25
CA ASP A 121 10.58 -10.27 -10.05
C ASP A 121 9.42 -11.23 -10.37
N PRO A 122 8.90 -11.98 -9.37
CA PRO A 122 7.81 -12.93 -9.61
C PRO A 122 6.48 -12.24 -9.97
N MET A 123 6.32 -10.99 -9.57
CA MET A 123 5.13 -10.18 -9.86
C MET A 123 5.03 -9.88 -11.35
N ALA A 124 6.17 -9.72 -12.03
CA ALA A 124 6.33 -9.48 -13.47
C ALA A 124 5.37 -8.39 -13.98
N VAL A 125 5.29 -7.30 -13.23
CA VAL A 125 4.41 -6.16 -13.53
C VAL A 125 4.88 -5.50 -14.83
N ASP A 126 3.98 -5.35 -15.79
CA ASP A 126 4.31 -4.84 -17.13
C ASP A 126 4.71 -3.36 -17.08
N PRO A 127 5.98 -3.00 -17.36
CA PRO A 127 6.44 -1.61 -17.36
C PRO A 127 5.73 -0.73 -18.39
N SER A 128 5.26 -1.29 -19.51
CA SER A 128 4.63 -0.53 -20.59
C SER A 128 3.28 0.09 -20.21
N GLN A 129 2.68 -0.41 -19.13
CA GLN A 129 1.39 0.06 -18.60
C GLN A 129 1.56 1.00 -17.40
N ALA A 130 2.81 1.33 -17.04
CA ALA A 130 3.12 2.24 -15.96
C ALA A 130 2.82 3.71 -16.34
N PRO A 131 2.67 4.62 -15.36
CA PRO A 131 2.78 4.39 -13.92
C PRO A 131 1.59 3.64 -13.36
N TYR A 132 1.86 2.71 -12.44
CA TYR A 132 0.85 2.16 -11.54
C TYR A 132 0.79 3.01 -10.28
N ILE A 133 -0.34 2.99 -9.59
CA ILE A 133 -0.52 3.62 -8.29
C ILE A 133 -1.13 2.56 -7.37
N GLN A 134 -0.42 2.26 -6.29
CA GLN A 134 -0.94 1.49 -5.17
C GLN A 134 -1.65 2.48 -4.24
N ALA A 135 -2.97 2.50 -4.28
CA ALA A 135 -3.78 3.24 -3.33
C ALA A 135 -3.90 2.39 -2.06
N GLU A 136 -3.08 2.70 -1.07
CA GLU A 136 -2.91 1.96 0.17
C GLU A 136 -3.74 2.60 1.29
N GLN A 137 -4.53 1.80 1.99
CA GLN A 137 -5.32 2.21 3.15
C GLN A 137 -4.63 1.70 4.41
N THR A 138 -4.19 2.61 5.27
CA THR A 138 -3.65 2.29 6.59
C THR A 138 -4.70 2.65 7.64
N LEU A 139 -4.98 1.72 8.55
CA LEU A 139 -5.80 1.97 9.74
C LEU A 139 -5.06 1.45 10.97
N LEU A 140 -4.96 2.31 12.00
CA LEU A 140 -4.50 1.96 13.33
C LEU A 140 -5.54 2.37 14.37
N TRP A 141 -5.74 1.53 15.36
CA TRP A 141 -6.74 1.74 16.42
C TRP A 141 -6.30 1.05 17.71
N SER A 142 -6.87 1.43 18.86
CA SER A 142 -6.43 0.92 20.16
C SER A 142 -7.17 -0.34 20.61
N SER A 143 -8.48 -0.44 20.37
CA SER A 143 -9.34 -1.45 20.97
C SER A 143 -9.68 -2.62 20.03
N SER A 144 -9.59 -3.87 20.52
CA SER A 144 -9.98 -5.03 19.71
C SER A 144 -11.48 -5.12 19.41
N VAL A 145 -12.32 -4.35 20.11
CA VAL A 145 -13.78 -4.33 19.88
C VAL A 145 -14.14 -3.80 18.49
N ASP A 146 -13.26 -3.01 17.89
CA ASP A 146 -13.46 -2.41 16.57
C ASP A 146 -12.85 -3.24 15.42
N ASP A 147 -12.23 -4.39 15.72
CA ASP A 147 -11.53 -5.22 14.72
C ASP A 147 -12.44 -5.57 13.53
N GLU A 148 -13.62 -6.11 13.80
CA GLU A 148 -14.59 -6.50 12.76
C GLU A 148 -15.08 -5.31 11.96
N LYS A 149 -15.29 -4.16 12.62
CA LYS A 149 -15.70 -2.92 11.96
C LYS A 149 -14.63 -2.42 10.99
N ILE A 150 -13.36 -2.50 11.38
CA ILE A 150 -12.21 -2.13 10.53
C ILE A 150 -12.09 -3.09 9.33
N VAL A 151 -12.27 -4.40 9.53
CA VAL A 151 -12.26 -5.39 8.43
C VAL A 151 -13.39 -5.09 7.43
N GLN A 152 -14.60 -4.88 7.96
CA GLN A 152 -15.77 -4.62 7.14
C GLN A 152 -15.63 -3.32 6.36
N PHE A 153 -15.16 -2.25 6.99
CA PHE A 153 -14.88 -0.97 6.34
C PHE A 153 -13.94 -1.12 5.14
N LEU A 154 -12.81 -1.83 5.30
CA LEU A 154 -11.85 -2.04 4.21
C LEU A 154 -12.43 -2.90 3.07
N SER A 155 -13.18 -3.95 3.42
CA SER A 155 -13.87 -4.80 2.45
C SER A 155 -14.88 -3.99 1.63
N ASP A 156 -15.74 -3.23 2.29
CA ASP A 156 -16.78 -2.42 1.65
C ASP A 156 -16.17 -1.29 0.82
N PHE A 157 -15.14 -0.64 1.33
CA PHE A 157 -14.41 0.39 0.60
C PHE A 157 -13.84 -0.19 -0.69
N ASN A 158 -13.06 -1.28 -0.62
CA ASN A 158 -12.44 -1.91 -1.78
C ASN A 158 -13.48 -2.37 -2.81
N ALA A 159 -14.57 -2.98 -2.35
CA ALA A 159 -15.66 -3.41 -3.22
C ALA A 159 -16.30 -2.22 -3.94
N ASN A 160 -16.62 -1.15 -3.20
CA ASN A 160 -17.23 0.06 -3.73
C ASN A 160 -16.33 0.75 -4.76
N VAL A 161 -15.05 1.00 -4.44
CA VAL A 161 -14.15 1.64 -5.42
C VAL A 161 -13.88 0.74 -6.61
N THR A 162 -13.74 -0.58 -6.44
CA THR A 162 -13.54 -1.50 -7.57
C THR A 162 -14.76 -1.49 -8.51
N ASP A 163 -15.97 -1.46 -7.96
CA ASP A 163 -17.20 -1.36 -8.74
C ASP A 163 -17.28 -0.04 -9.51
N GLN A 164 -17.05 1.10 -8.84
CA GLN A 164 -17.02 2.41 -9.50
C GLN A 164 -15.96 2.52 -10.60
N LEU A 165 -14.79 1.90 -10.40
CA LEU A 165 -13.69 1.91 -11.36
C LEU A 165 -13.90 0.92 -12.52
N SER A 166 -14.78 -0.07 -12.37
CA SER A 166 -15.08 -1.05 -13.44
C SER A 166 -15.66 -0.41 -14.70
N GLY A 167 -16.28 0.77 -14.57
CA GLY A 167 -16.76 1.58 -15.68
C GLY A 167 -15.67 2.37 -16.42
N LEU A 168 -14.43 2.39 -15.92
CA LEU A 168 -13.31 3.06 -16.56
C LEU A 168 -12.47 2.08 -17.37
N ASP A 169 -12.10 2.49 -18.60
CA ASP A 169 -11.33 1.64 -19.48
C ASP A 169 -9.91 1.40 -18.96
N ASN A 170 -9.57 0.13 -18.75
CA ASN A 170 -8.22 -0.35 -18.48
C ASN A 170 -7.51 0.32 -17.27
N VAL A 171 -8.26 0.75 -16.26
CA VAL A 171 -7.70 1.43 -15.08
C VAL A 171 -7.26 0.45 -13.99
N LEU A 172 -8.06 -0.57 -13.68
CA LEU A 172 -7.74 -1.51 -12.61
C LEU A 172 -6.52 -2.37 -12.97
N SER A 173 -5.68 -2.63 -11.97
CA SER A 173 -4.55 -3.53 -12.08
C SER A 173 -4.70 -4.68 -11.09
N PRO A 174 -4.51 -5.94 -11.51
CA PRO A 174 -4.53 -7.07 -10.58
C PRO A 174 -3.28 -7.13 -9.69
N TYR A 175 -2.26 -6.31 -9.98
CA TYR A 175 -1.01 -6.29 -9.22
C TYR A 175 -1.18 -5.64 -7.84
N LEU A 176 -1.14 -6.44 -6.78
CA LEU A 176 -1.10 -5.95 -5.40
C LEU A 176 0.32 -6.00 -4.86
N TYR A 177 0.81 -4.90 -4.30
CA TYR A 177 2.09 -4.94 -3.59
C TYR A 177 1.91 -5.68 -2.27
N LEU A 178 2.57 -6.83 -2.15
CA LEU A 178 2.40 -7.78 -1.05
C LEU A 178 2.48 -7.12 0.33
N ASN A 179 3.39 -6.16 0.55
CA ASN A 179 3.53 -5.53 1.88
C ASN A 179 2.39 -4.57 2.28
N TYR A 180 1.50 -4.21 1.36
CA TYR A 180 0.32 -3.36 1.63
C TYR A 180 -1.00 -4.12 1.60
N ALA A 181 -0.98 -5.36 1.10
CA ALA A 181 -2.19 -6.13 0.98
C ALA A 181 -2.77 -6.48 2.37
N ASP A 182 -4.08 -6.67 2.39
CA ASP A 182 -4.79 -7.30 3.50
C ASP A 182 -4.71 -8.83 3.41
N ASP A 183 -4.92 -9.54 4.53
CA ASP A 183 -4.90 -11.01 4.52
C ASP A 183 -6.05 -11.63 3.72
N THR A 184 -7.13 -10.87 3.50
CA THR A 184 -8.23 -11.26 2.62
C THR A 184 -7.92 -11.08 1.13
N GLN A 185 -6.85 -10.36 0.78
CA GLN A 185 -6.52 -10.06 -0.61
C GLN A 185 -5.62 -11.15 -1.23
N ALA A 186 -6.06 -11.68 -2.37
CA ALA A 186 -5.39 -12.75 -3.09
C ALA A 186 -4.18 -12.23 -3.91
N VAL A 187 -3.10 -11.84 -3.25
CA VAL A 187 -1.91 -11.23 -3.89
C VAL A 187 -1.36 -12.04 -5.07
N PHE A 188 -1.21 -13.36 -4.91
CA PHE A 188 -0.66 -14.21 -5.97
C PHE A 188 -1.59 -14.42 -7.18
N ALA A 189 -2.89 -14.07 -7.06
CA ALA A 189 -3.82 -14.12 -8.19
C ALA A 189 -3.48 -13.06 -9.26
N GLY A 190 -2.79 -11.98 -8.87
CA GLY A 190 -2.32 -10.96 -9.79
C GLY A 190 -1.00 -11.29 -10.49
N TYR A 191 -0.35 -12.40 -10.13
CA TYR A 191 0.94 -12.77 -10.72
C TYR A 191 0.70 -13.66 -11.95
N PRO A 192 1.62 -13.70 -12.94
CA PRO A 192 1.52 -14.66 -14.01
C PRO A 192 1.50 -16.09 -13.47
N ALA A 193 0.58 -16.93 -13.96
CA ALA A 193 0.40 -18.30 -13.48
C ALA A 193 1.72 -19.10 -13.49
N ALA A 194 2.53 -18.97 -14.53
CA ALA A 194 3.84 -19.64 -14.62
C ALA A 194 4.81 -19.21 -13.50
N ASN A 195 4.76 -17.95 -13.05
CA ASN A 195 5.59 -17.46 -11.95
C ASN A 195 5.08 -18.01 -10.61
N THR A 196 3.76 -18.03 -10.41
CA THR A 196 3.12 -18.64 -9.22
C THR A 196 3.46 -20.13 -9.14
N ASP A 197 3.38 -20.88 -10.24
CA ASP A 197 3.75 -22.29 -10.28
C ASP A 197 5.23 -22.52 -9.98
N ARG A 198 6.11 -21.64 -10.49
CA ARG A 198 7.54 -21.69 -10.16
C ARG A 198 7.78 -21.44 -8.67
N LEU A 199 7.09 -20.46 -8.08
CA LEU A 199 7.17 -20.19 -6.64
C LEU A 199 6.70 -21.39 -5.81
N LYS A 200 5.61 -22.08 -6.21
CA LYS A 200 5.14 -23.30 -5.55
C LYS A 200 6.18 -24.42 -5.60
N LYS A 201 6.82 -24.62 -6.76
CA LYS A 201 7.92 -25.60 -6.91
C LYS A 201 9.12 -25.25 -6.03
N ILE A 202 9.52 -23.99 -5.97
CA ILE A 202 10.60 -23.52 -5.08
C ILE A 202 10.23 -23.81 -3.63
N ARG A 203 9.01 -23.47 -3.20
CA ARG A 203 8.53 -23.79 -1.86
C ARG A 203 8.65 -25.29 -1.58
N ALA A 204 8.16 -26.16 -2.49
CA ALA A 204 8.21 -27.60 -2.28
C ALA A 204 9.65 -28.14 -2.15
N SER A 205 10.63 -27.53 -2.83
CA SER A 205 12.04 -27.92 -2.72
C SER A 205 12.69 -27.50 -1.41
N TYR A 206 12.32 -26.35 -0.85
CA TYR A 206 12.99 -25.75 0.32
C TYR A 206 12.20 -25.84 1.63
N ASP A 207 10.89 -26.07 1.54
CA ASP A 207 9.95 -26.27 2.65
C ASP A 207 9.04 -27.49 2.39
N PRO A 208 9.61 -28.69 2.16
CA PRO A 208 8.85 -29.88 1.77
C PRO A 208 7.86 -30.36 2.84
N GLU A 209 8.18 -30.11 4.11
CA GLU A 209 7.33 -30.44 5.27
C GLU A 209 6.34 -29.32 5.60
N MET A 210 6.31 -28.25 4.80
CA MET A 210 5.51 -27.04 5.03
C MET A 210 5.80 -26.35 6.37
N THR A 211 6.95 -26.60 7.00
CA THR A 211 7.36 -26.00 8.28
C THR A 211 7.26 -24.48 8.28
N PHE A 212 7.82 -23.79 7.27
CA PHE A 212 7.75 -22.32 7.20
C PHE A 212 6.38 -21.84 6.72
N THR A 213 5.73 -22.61 5.86
CA THR A 213 4.36 -22.34 5.40
C THR A 213 3.39 -22.36 6.59
N ASP A 214 3.54 -23.32 7.49
CA ASP A 214 2.62 -23.62 8.57
C ASP A 214 2.97 -23.03 9.93
N LEU A 215 4.25 -22.84 10.25
CA LEU A 215 4.65 -22.37 11.58
C LEU A 215 5.03 -20.89 11.58
N MET A 216 5.38 -20.31 10.43
CA MET A 216 5.71 -18.88 10.37
C MET A 216 4.42 -18.03 10.32
N PRO A 217 4.13 -17.23 11.36
CA PRO A 217 2.95 -16.39 11.38
C PRO A 217 3.06 -15.27 10.35
N GLY A 218 1.92 -14.88 9.79
CA GLY A 218 1.81 -13.78 8.82
C GLY A 218 2.42 -14.08 7.44
N GLY A 219 2.37 -13.05 6.59
CA GLY A 219 2.72 -13.11 5.18
C GLY A 219 1.75 -13.94 4.34
N TRP A 220 1.74 -13.71 3.03
CA TRP A 220 0.98 -14.48 2.07
C TRP A 220 1.77 -15.73 1.72
N LYS A 221 1.10 -16.89 1.76
CA LYS A 221 1.69 -18.14 1.31
C LYS A 221 1.27 -18.40 -0.14
N VAL A 222 2.22 -18.79 -0.98
CA VAL A 222 1.93 -19.09 -2.40
C VAL A 222 1.12 -20.37 -2.57
N GLU A 223 1.15 -21.22 -1.54
CA GLU A 223 0.33 -22.40 -1.38
C GLU A 223 0.18 -22.66 0.13
N ASP A 224 -1.03 -22.93 0.57
CA ASP A 224 -1.36 -23.24 1.95
C ASP A 224 -1.64 -24.75 2.13
N SER A 225 -1.31 -25.29 3.29
CA SER A 225 -1.77 -26.63 3.72
C SER A 225 -3.24 -26.61 4.18
N VAL A 226 -3.69 -25.46 4.72
CA VAL A 226 -5.01 -25.17 5.29
C VAL A 226 -5.28 -23.68 5.11
N LYS A 227 -6.51 -23.28 4.76
CA LYS A 227 -6.89 -21.85 4.73
C LYS A 227 -6.68 -21.23 6.12
N ARG A 228 -5.87 -20.18 6.22
CA ARG A 228 -5.61 -19.45 7.48
C ARG A 228 -5.89 -17.97 7.30
N THR A 229 -6.45 -17.34 8.32
CA THR A 229 -6.51 -15.88 8.46
C THR A 229 -5.37 -15.43 9.39
N ARG A 230 -4.92 -14.17 9.25
CA ARG A 230 -3.71 -13.63 9.91
C ARG A 230 -3.83 -13.56 11.44
N TYR A 231 -5.03 -13.73 11.99
CA TYR A 231 -5.35 -13.55 13.42
C TYR A 231 -5.73 -14.81 14.19
N GLY A 232 -5.60 -16.01 13.60
CA GLY A 232 -5.79 -17.26 14.32
C GLY A 232 -6.48 -18.31 13.47
N LYS A 233 -6.12 -19.58 13.71
CA LYS A 233 -6.85 -20.73 13.18
C LYS A 233 -8.28 -20.70 13.74
N GLN A 234 -9.30 -20.95 12.90
CA GLN A 234 -10.49 -21.65 13.39
C GLN A 234 -10.11 -23.09 13.74
#